data_AF-A0A523X6A4-F1
#
_entry.id   AF-A0A523X6A4-F1
#
_cell.length_a   1.000
_cell.length_b   1.000
_cell.length_c   1.000
_cell.angle_alpha   90.00
_cell.angle_beta   90.00
_cell.angle_gamma   90.00
#
_symmetry.space_group_name_H-M   'P 1'
#
loop_
_entity.id
_entity.type
_entity.pdbx_description
1 polymer ?
#
loop_
_entity_poly.entity_id
_entity_poly.type
_entity_poly.pdbx_seq_one_letter_code
_entity_poly.pdbx_strand_id
1 'polypeptide(L)'
;MSEIAIVLDASALARIFYDDIGKNNLEKILAHPTSTLFTPEIGIIETVSALLAACNDNMVSQQEYQLAVSALYNMIEDGDLKVLSPAQDYIKNCIAILEKYKRQPGKTFDGVDSVYILTSRLIADALPQNDVTVVFVTSDNNLYNACIEEDSFEAFHFWTCNLGCGHNEFIPKKYEKDKPAKYETCANCGSQVLIEQAKTSPNRCPTCGKHCPVCSYDVCPSTYTIDLEKWS
;
A
#
# COMPACT_ATOMS: atom_id res chain seq x y z
N MET A 1 15.63 -20.96 -8.82
CA MET A 1 14.62 -19.89 -8.83
C MET A 1 14.82 -19.15 -7.53
N SER A 2 15.06 -17.85 -7.60
CA SER A 2 15.19 -17.02 -6.38
C SER A 2 13.85 -17.04 -5.62
N GLU A 3 13.89 -17.15 -4.31
CA GLU A 3 12.72 -16.92 -3.47
C GLU A 3 12.43 -15.42 -3.38
N ILE A 4 11.16 -15.04 -3.20
CA ILE A 4 10.77 -13.63 -3.07
C ILE A 4 10.12 -13.43 -1.70
N ALA A 5 10.70 -12.57 -0.89
CA ALA A 5 10.12 -12.19 0.40
C ALA A 5 9.41 -10.84 0.26
N ILE A 6 8.09 -10.83 0.41
CA ILE A 6 7.27 -9.64 0.18
C ILE A 6 6.79 -9.10 1.51
N VAL A 7 7.25 -7.89 1.84
CA VAL A 7 6.87 -7.19 3.06
C VAL A 7 5.74 -6.22 2.73
N LEU A 8 4.57 -6.47 3.29
CA LEU A 8 3.37 -5.67 3.07
C LEU A 8 3.25 -4.65 4.19
N ASP A 9 3.04 -3.38 3.85
CA ASP A 9 2.47 -2.44 4.81
C ASP A 9 0.96 -2.66 4.99
N ALA A 10 0.38 -2.03 6.00
CA ALA A 10 -1.05 -2.16 6.25
C ALA A 10 -1.92 -1.72 5.07
N SER A 11 -1.46 -0.73 4.31
CA SER A 11 -2.18 -0.24 3.14
C SER A 11 -2.21 -1.26 2.00
N ALA A 12 -1.14 -2.03 1.83
CA ALA A 12 -1.02 -3.14 0.89
C ALA A 12 -1.84 -4.33 1.36
N LEU A 13 -1.66 -4.71 2.61
CA LEU A 13 -2.31 -5.87 3.22
C LEU A 13 -3.84 -5.72 3.21
N ALA A 14 -4.38 -4.55 3.56
CA ALA A 14 -5.82 -4.33 3.55
C ALA A 14 -6.46 -4.58 2.18
N ARG A 15 -5.75 -4.25 1.09
CA ARG A 15 -6.24 -4.36 -0.29
C ARG A 15 -6.26 -5.77 -0.86
N ILE A 16 -5.70 -6.74 -0.13
CA ILE A 16 -5.93 -8.16 -0.45
C ILE A 16 -7.41 -8.51 -0.27
N PHE A 17 -8.10 -7.84 0.67
CA PHE A 17 -9.41 -8.29 1.15
C PHE A 17 -10.62 -7.52 0.60
N TYR A 18 -10.40 -6.44 -0.16
CA TYR A 18 -11.50 -5.72 -0.81
C TYR A 18 -11.10 -5.26 -2.22
N ASP A 19 -12.09 -5.15 -3.11
CA ASP A 19 -11.88 -4.82 -4.51
C ASP A 19 -11.42 -3.35 -4.69
N ASP A 20 -10.11 -3.16 -4.89
CA ASP A 20 -9.49 -1.87 -5.22
C ASP A 20 -8.47 -2.02 -6.37
N ILE A 21 -8.08 -0.90 -6.99
CA ILE A 21 -7.20 -0.86 -8.18
C ILE A 21 -5.86 -1.57 -7.93
N GLY A 22 -5.40 -1.60 -6.68
CA GLY A 22 -4.20 -2.33 -6.27
C GLY A 22 -4.36 -3.86 -6.22
N LYS A 23 -5.59 -4.40 -6.21
CA LYS A 23 -5.86 -5.83 -5.98
C LYS A 23 -5.23 -6.72 -7.05
N ASN A 24 -5.29 -6.34 -8.33
CA ASN A 24 -4.70 -7.13 -9.42
C ASN A 24 -3.17 -7.31 -9.27
N ASN A 25 -2.45 -6.31 -8.75
CA ASN A 25 -1.02 -6.42 -8.47
C ASN A 25 -0.76 -7.33 -7.28
N LEU A 26 -1.59 -7.22 -6.23
CA LEU A 26 -1.50 -8.07 -5.06
C LEU A 26 -1.86 -9.53 -5.39
N GLU A 27 -2.85 -9.78 -6.25
CA GLU A 27 -3.18 -11.12 -6.73
C GLU A 27 -2.02 -11.75 -7.51
N LYS A 28 -1.29 -10.98 -8.31
CA LYS A 28 -0.06 -11.45 -8.97
C LYS A 28 1.03 -11.81 -7.97
N ILE A 29 1.21 -10.97 -6.94
CA ILE A 29 2.11 -11.24 -5.82
C ILE A 29 1.74 -12.58 -5.16
N LEU A 30 0.47 -12.73 -4.77
CA LEU A 30 -0.04 -13.92 -4.07
C LEU A 30 0.04 -15.18 -4.93
N ALA A 31 -0.13 -15.06 -6.24
CA ALA A 31 -0.04 -16.18 -7.17
C ALA A 31 1.41 -16.61 -7.47
N HIS A 32 2.42 -15.84 -7.03
CA HIS A 32 3.80 -16.16 -7.33
C HIS A 32 4.29 -17.36 -6.50
N PRO A 33 4.72 -18.46 -7.13
CA PRO A 33 4.94 -19.75 -6.46
C PRO A 33 6.10 -19.76 -5.46
N THR A 34 7.02 -18.79 -5.55
CA THR A 34 8.16 -18.66 -4.63
C THR A 34 8.03 -17.47 -3.69
N SER A 35 6.87 -16.80 -3.67
CA SER A 35 6.65 -15.66 -2.79
C SER A 35 6.31 -16.12 -1.37
N THR A 36 6.85 -15.41 -0.38
CA THR A 36 6.43 -15.50 1.02
C THR A 36 6.04 -14.12 1.49
N LEU A 37 4.87 -13.99 2.12
CA LEU A 37 4.38 -12.71 2.62
C LEU A 37 4.79 -12.47 4.07
N PHE A 38 5.13 -11.23 4.37
CA PHE A 38 5.51 -10.78 5.70
C PHE A 38 4.81 -9.48 6.06
N THR A 39 4.51 -9.30 7.34
CA THR A 39 4.10 -8.02 7.94
C THR A 39 4.60 -7.95 9.37
N PRO A 40 4.96 -6.77 9.91
CA PRO A 40 5.10 -6.62 11.35
C PRO A 40 3.74 -6.77 12.06
N GLU A 41 3.75 -7.14 13.34
CA GLU A 41 2.54 -7.23 14.17
C GLU A 41 1.68 -5.95 14.13
N ILE A 42 2.33 -4.78 14.15
CA ILE A 42 1.61 -3.49 14.07
C ILE A 42 0.84 -3.33 12.75
N GLY A 43 1.32 -3.96 11.68
CA GLY A 43 0.64 -3.92 10.38
C GLY A 43 -0.70 -4.66 10.39
N ILE A 44 -0.88 -5.65 11.27
CA ILE A 44 -2.19 -6.29 11.48
C ILE A 44 -3.17 -5.29 12.08
N ILE A 45 -2.74 -4.56 13.12
CA ILE A 45 -3.57 -3.57 13.81
C ILE A 45 -3.95 -2.43 12.86
N GLU A 46 -2.98 -1.92 12.10
CA GLU A 46 -3.22 -0.86 11.12
C GLU A 46 -4.12 -1.32 9.98
N THR A 47 -3.99 -2.58 9.53
CA THR A 47 -4.88 -3.16 8.51
C THR A 47 -6.32 -3.21 9.00
N VAL A 48 -6.56 -3.73 10.21
CA VAL A 48 -7.90 -3.78 10.80
C VAL A 48 -8.44 -2.37 11.00
N SER A 49 -7.60 -1.43 11.44
CA SER A 49 -7.96 -0.02 11.57
C SER A 49 -8.37 0.61 10.23
N ALA A 50 -7.66 0.31 9.14
CA ALA A 50 -7.99 0.79 7.80
C ALA A 50 -9.30 0.19 7.28
N LEU A 51 -9.54 -1.11 7.50
CA LEU A 51 -10.79 -1.77 7.13
C LEU A 51 -11.99 -1.22 7.93
N LEU A 52 -11.81 -0.92 9.22
CA LEU A 52 -12.82 -0.26 10.05
C LEU A 52 -13.13 1.15 9.55
N ALA A 53 -12.11 1.94 9.20
CA ALA A 53 -12.30 3.26 8.62
C ALA A 53 -13.09 3.18 7.30
N ALA A 54 -12.72 2.25 6.40
CA ALA A 54 -13.44 2.01 5.16
C ALA A 54 -14.91 1.62 5.39
N CYS A 55 -15.19 0.83 6.44
CA CYS A 55 -16.56 0.49 6.83
C CYS A 55 -17.35 1.72 7.33
N ASN A 56 -16.73 2.57 8.15
CA ASN A 56 -17.35 3.81 8.65
C ASN A 56 -17.66 4.79 7.51
N ASP A 57 -16.81 4.81 6.49
CA ASP A 57 -16.97 5.64 5.29
C ASP A 57 -17.91 5.02 4.24
N ASN A 58 -18.55 3.88 4.55
CA ASN A 58 -19.43 3.11 3.65
C ASN A 58 -18.76 2.67 2.34
N MET A 59 -17.44 2.52 2.34
CA MET A 59 -16.67 2.02 1.21
C MET A 59 -16.77 0.50 1.10
N VAL A 60 -16.88 -0.17 2.25
CA VAL A 60 -17.17 -1.60 2.40
C VAL A 60 -18.33 -1.77 3.37
N SER A 61 -19.13 -2.81 3.18
CA SER A 61 -20.21 -3.17 4.10
C SER A 61 -19.66 -3.83 5.37
N GLN A 62 -20.48 -3.86 6.42
CA GLN A 62 -20.14 -4.56 7.67
C GLN A 62 -19.83 -6.06 7.45
N GLN A 63 -20.51 -6.70 6.49
CA GLN A 63 -20.28 -8.10 6.15
C GLN A 63 -18.94 -8.28 5.43
N GLU A 64 -18.62 -7.41 4.47
CA GLU A 64 -17.32 -7.42 3.78
C GLU A 64 -16.17 -7.17 4.75
N TYR A 65 -16.33 -6.23 5.69
CA TYR A 65 -15.37 -6.01 6.77
C TYR A 65 -15.13 -7.29 7.60
N GLN A 66 -16.20 -7.96 8.05
CA GLN A 66 -16.08 -9.18 8.85
C GLN A 66 -15.38 -10.31 8.07
N LEU A 67 -15.74 -10.49 6.79
CA LEU A 67 -15.09 -11.46 5.91
C LEU A 67 -13.61 -11.14 5.71
N ALA A 68 -13.26 -9.86 5.50
CA ALA A 68 -11.88 -9.41 5.35
C ALA A 68 -11.04 -9.69 6.60
N VAL A 69 -11.57 -9.39 7.79
CA VAL A 69 -10.88 -9.66 9.05
C VAL A 69 -10.72 -11.16 9.29
N SER A 70 -11.76 -11.96 9.05
CA SER A 70 -11.64 -13.42 9.14
C SER A 70 -10.62 -14.00 8.16
N ALA A 71 -10.59 -13.52 6.92
CA ALA A 71 -9.62 -13.95 5.92
C ALA A 71 -8.18 -13.58 6.33
N LEU A 72 -7.96 -12.40 6.90
CA LEU A 72 -6.66 -11.98 7.43
C LEU A 72 -6.17 -12.94 8.53
N TYR A 73 -7.05 -13.30 9.47
CA TYR A 73 -6.67 -14.26 10.52
C TYR A 73 -6.37 -15.65 9.96
N ASN A 74 -7.17 -16.14 9.02
CA ASN A 74 -6.91 -17.43 8.37
C ASN A 74 -5.54 -17.43 7.66
N MET A 75 -5.17 -16.36 6.93
CA MET A 75 -3.84 -16.28 6.31
C MET A 75 -2.70 -16.36 7.32
N ILE A 76 -2.90 -15.85 8.54
CA ILE A 76 -1.90 -15.95 9.61
C ILE A 76 -1.87 -17.37 10.18
N GLU A 77 -3.02 -17.96 10.45
CA GLU A 77 -3.15 -19.32 11.01
C GLU A 77 -2.63 -20.40 10.06
N ASP A 78 -2.92 -20.25 8.76
CA ASP A 78 -2.50 -21.16 7.70
C ASP A 78 -1.01 -20.98 7.32
N GLY A 79 -0.39 -19.88 7.77
CA GLY A 79 1.02 -19.58 7.53
C GLY A 79 1.31 -18.89 6.19
N ASP A 80 0.28 -18.51 5.44
CA ASP A 80 0.37 -17.74 4.19
C ASP A 80 0.92 -16.32 4.43
N LEU A 81 0.68 -15.77 5.62
CA LEU A 81 1.20 -14.50 6.09
C LEU A 81 2.06 -14.67 7.35
N LYS A 82 3.38 -14.44 7.22
CA LYS A 82 4.31 -14.49 8.35
C LYS A 82 4.31 -13.16 9.10
N VAL A 83 3.81 -13.18 10.33
CA VAL A 83 3.81 -12.01 11.21
C VAL A 83 5.11 -11.95 12.00
N LEU A 84 5.80 -10.81 11.95
CA LEU A 84 7.05 -10.59 12.66
C LEU A 84 6.84 -9.68 13.88
N SER A 85 7.16 -10.22 15.05
CA SER A 85 7.18 -9.51 16.34
C SER A 85 8.59 -8.97 16.58
N PRO A 86 8.80 -7.65 16.59
CA PRO A 86 10.14 -7.12 16.78
C PRO A 86 10.64 -7.28 18.23
N ALA A 87 11.90 -7.67 18.40
CA ALA A 87 12.52 -7.87 19.72
C ALA A 87 12.85 -6.54 20.44
N GLN A 88 13.31 -6.61 21.70
CA GLN A 88 13.49 -5.44 22.57
C GLN A 88 14.46 -4.37 22.05
N ASP A 89 15.47 -4.73 21.25
CA ASP A 89 16.44 -3.78 20.65
C ASP A 89 15.89 -2.99 19.45
N TYR A 90 14.69 -3.34 19.01
CA TYR A 90 14.01 -2.75 17.86
C TYR A 90 13.77 -1.25 17.96
N ILE A 91 13.45 -0.75 19.15
CA ILE A 91 13.13 0.67 19.38
C ILE A 91 14.31 1.56 18.99
N LYS A 92 15.54 1.15 19.35
CA LYS A 92 16.76 1.91 19.02
C LYS A 92 16.97 1.99 17.51
N ASN A 93 16.75 0.89 16.81
CA ASN A 93 16.89 0.83 15.35
C ASN A 93 15.79 1.65 14.64
N CYS A 94 14.54 1.60 15.13
CA CYS A 94 13.47 2.48 14.66
C CYS A 94 13.81 3.96 14.86
N ILE A 95 14.37 4.32 16.03
CA ILE A 95 14.83 5.69 16.30
C ILE A 95 15.91 6.09 15.29
N ALA A 96 16.88 5.24 14.99
CA ALA A 96 17.91 5.54 14.00
C ALA A 96 17.32 5.77 12.59
N ILE A 97 16.33 4.95 12.18
CA ILE A 97 15.60 5.13 10.92
C ILE A 97 14.82 6.45 10.92
N LEU A 98 14.14 6.79 12.03
CA LEU A 98 13.44 8.06 12.19
C LEU A 98 14.39 9.24 12.10
N GLU A 99 15.57 9.17 12.72
CA GLU A 99 16.57 10.23 12.62
C GLU A 99 17.09 10.40 11.20
N LYS A 100 17.23 9.31 10.42
CA LYS A 100 17.61 9.34 9.01
C LYS A 100 16.57 10.04 8.14
N TYR A 101 15.28 9.71 8.30
CA TYR A 101 14.23 10.13 7.36
C TYR A 101 13.34 11.29 7.81
N LYS A 102 13.05 11.40 9.12
CA LYS A 102 12.17 12.43 9.67
C LYS A 102 12.84 13.80 9.83
N ARG A 103 14.17 13.84 10.00
CA ARG A 103 14.91 15.11 10.19
C ARG A 103 15.15 15.90 8.89
N GLN A 104 14.70 15.39 7.75
CA GLN A 104 14.91 16.05 6.46
C GLN A 104 13.81 17.10 6.19
N PRO A 105 14.17 18.34 5.79
CA PRO A 105 13.19 19.39 5.52
C PRO A 105 12.11 18.95 4.51
N GLY A 106 10.84 19.08 4.89
CA GLY A 106 9.71 18.77 4.01
C GLY A 106 9.32 17.28 3.92
N LYS A 107 10.04 16.37 4.58
CA LYS A 107 9.64 14.96 4.66
C LYS A 107 8.69 14.74 5.85
N THR A 108 7.56 14.08 5.60
CA THR A 108 6.68 13.54 6.66
C THR A 108 6.90 12.04 6.74
N PHE A 109 7.39 11.55 7.87
CA PHE A 109 7.69 10.14 8.10
C PHE A 109 7.34 9.81 9.55
N ASP A 110 6.54 8.76 9.74
CA ASP A 110 5.93 8.43 11.01
C ASP A 110 6.66 7.32 11.76
N GLY A 111 6.37 7.20 13.06
CA GLY A 111 6.98 6.19 13.91
C GLY A 111 6.75 4.78 13.39
N VAL A 112 5.53 4.51 12.90
CA VAL A 112 5.16 3.21 12.37
C VAL A 112 5.80 2.95 11.00
N ASP A 113 6.05 3.96 10.19
CA ASP A 113 6.80 3.80 8.93
C ASP A 113 8.19 3.20 9.17
N SER A 114 8.85 3.60 10.27
CA SER A 114 10.16 3.06 10.64
C SER A 114 10.13 1.56 10.97
N VAL A 115 8.96 1.06 11.39
CA VAL A 115 8.75 -0.35 11.70
C VAL A 115 8.87 -1.19 10.44
N TYR A 116 8.15 -0.81 9.39
CA TYR A 116 8.15 -1.54 8.12
C TYR A 116 9.53 -1.60 7.46
N ILE A 117 10.28 -0.49 7.49
CA ILE A 117 11.66 -0.47 6.99
C ILE A 117 12.54 -1.43 7.78
N LEU A 118 12.45 -1.40 9.11
CA LEU A 118 13.25 -2.26 9.96
C LEU A 118 12.90 -3.74 9.75
N THR A 119 11.62 -4.08 9.67
CA THR A 119 11.17 -5.44 9.35
C THR A 119 11.74 -5.91 8.02
N SER A 120 11.72 -5.06 6.99
CA SER A 120 12.28 -5.40 5.67
C SER A 120 13.78 -5.65 5.72
N ARG A 121 14.54 -4.82 6.47
CA ARG A 121 15.98 -5.03 6.70
C ARG A 121 16.25 -6.34 7.42
N LEU A 122 15.51 -6.64 8.49
CA LEU A 122 15.71 -7.87 9.27
C LEU A 122 15.48 -9.13 8.43
N ILE A 123 14.51 -9.10 7.51
CA ILE A 123 14.28 -10.19 6.56
C ILE A 123 15.45 -10.30 5.59
N ALA A 124 15.89 -9.18 5.02
CA ALA A 124 17.02 -9.13 4.08
C ALA A 124 18.35 -9.60 4.70
N ASP A 125 18.56 -9.32 5.98
CA ASP A 125 19.75 -9.72 6.73
C ASP A 125 19.70 -11.20 7.16
N ALA A 126 18.50 -11.74 7.41
CA ALA A 126 18.31 -13.13 7.83
C ALA A 126 18.39 -14.13 6.67
N LEU A 127 18.18 -13.67 5.44
CA LEU A 127 18.11 -14.53 4.26
C LEU A 127 19.41 -14.47 3.44
N PRO A 128 19.87 -15.59 2.86
CA PRO A 128 21.05 -15.58 2.01
C PRO A 128 20.78 -14.71 0.77
N GLN A 129 21.46 -13.57 0.68
CA GLN A 129 21.28 -12.53 -0.35
C GLN A 129 21.40 -13.02 -1.80
N ASN A 130 22.00 -14.20 -2.03
CA ASN A 130 22.18 -14.75 -3.37
C ASN A 130 20.95 -15.52 -3.89
N ASP A 131 20.00 -15.85 -3.01
CA ASP A 131 18.86 -16.72 -3.33
C ASP A 131 17.49 -16.13 -2.95
N VAL A 132 17.47 -14.91 -2.38
CA VAL A 132 16.24 -14.23 -1.98
C VAL A 132 16.23 -12.75 -2.36
N THR A 133 15.17 -12.32 -3.06
CA THR A 133 14.86 -10.89 -3.26
C THR A 133 13.83 -10.44 -2.23
N VAL A 134 14.15 -9.43 -1.43
CA VAL A 134 13.19 -8.79 -0.52
C VAL A 134 12.55 -7.60 -1.21
N VAL A 135 11.22 -7.56 -1.22
CA VAL A 135 10.43 -6.48 -1.82
C VAL A 135 9.48 -5.90 -0.77
N PHE A 136 9.63 -4.62 -0.49
CA PHE A 136 8.69 -3.88 0.34
C PHE A 136 7.58 -3.26 -0.53
N VAL A 137 6.32 -3.41 -0.12
CA VAL A 137 5.15 -2.99 -0.90
C VAL A 137 4.28 -2.03 -0.08
N THR A 138 3.99 -0.86 -0.64
CA THR A 138 3.21 0.19 0.02
C THR A 138 2.39 1.04 -0.97
N SER A 139 1.34 1.72 -0.49
CA SER A 139 0.71 2.84 -1.19
C SER A 139 1.06 4.20 -0.60
N ASP A 140 1.80 4.26 0.52
CA ASP A 140 2.28 5.51 1.09
C ASP A 140 3.52 6.01 0.33
N ASN A 141 3.39 7.18 -0.27
CA ASN A 141 4.45 7.78 -1.07
C ASN A 141 5.66 8.22 -0.24
N ASN A 142 5.48 8.66 1.02
CA ASN A 142 6.61 9.06 1.86
C ASN A 142 7.40 7.85 2.32
N LEU A 143 6.70 6.79 2.74
CA LEU A 143 7.33 5.53 3.11
C LEU A 143 8.03 4.90 1.90
N TYR A 144 7.40 4.87 0.72
CA TYR A 144 8.05 4.43 -0.51
C TYR A 144 9.33 5.20 -0.81
N ASN A 145 9.29 6.54 -0.73
CA ASN A 145 10.48 7.37 -0.98
C ASN A 145 11.61 7.13 0.03
N ALA A 146 11.30 6.73 1.27
CA ALA A 146 12.32 6.30 2.22
C ALA A 146 12.87 4.91 1.86
N CYS A 147 12.00 3.98 1.43
CA CYS A 147 12.37 2.62 1.08
C CYS A 147 13.25 2.52 -0.19
N ILE A 148 13.08 3.40 -1.19
CA ILE A 148 13.97 3.41 -2.37
C ILE A 148 15.40 3.90 -2.05
N GLU A 149 15.62 4.50 -0.88
CA GLU A 149 16.94 4.90 -0.38
C GLU A 149 17.62 3.76 0.44
N GLU A 150 17.01 2.58 0.50
CA GLU A 150 17.54 1.39 1.18
C GLU A 150 18.22 0.44 0.19
N ASP A 151 19.45 0.04 0.48
CA ASP A 151 20.23 -0.86 -0.39
C ASP A 151 19.91 -2.35 -0.16
N SER A 152 19.26 -2.68 0.96
CA SER A 152 19.05 -4.05 1.40
C SER A 152 17.83 -4.73 0.78
N PHE A 153 16.92 -3.98 0.16
CA PHE A 153 15.66 -4.49 -0.39
C PHE A 153 15.13 -3.60 -1.52
N GLU A 154 14.31 -4.16 -2.41
CA GLU A 154 13.58 -3.38 -3.41
C GLU A 154 12.28 -2.80 -2.82
N ALA A 155 11.81 -1.67 -3.35
CA ALA A 155 10.54 -1.09 -2.97
C ALA A 155 9.60 -1.01 -4.17
N PHE A 156 8.32 -1.31 -3.94
CA PHE A 156 7.26 -1.20 -4.92
C PHE A 156 6.12 -0.34 -4.36
N HIS A 157 5.73 0.67 -5.15
CA HIS A 157 4.58 1.51 -4.87
C HIS A 157 3.43 1.12 -5.79
N PHE A 158 2.33 0.61 -5.23
CA PHE A 158 1.12 0.40 -6.03
C PHE A 158 0.25 1.66 -5.96
N TRP A 159 0.08 2.29 -7.12
CA TRP A 159 -0.73 3.50 -7.25
C TRP A 159 -2.21 3.14 -7.13
N THR A 160 -2.93 3.84 -6.26
CA THR A 160 -4.36 4.06 -6.46
C THR A 160 -4.51 5.20 -7.45
N CYS A 161 -5.27 4.96 -8.53
CA CYS A 161 -5.70 6.06 -9.40
C CYS A 161 -6.47 7.04 -8.53
N ASN A 162 -5.88 8.20 -8.22
CA ASN A 162 -6.44 9.12 -7.23
C ASN A 162 -7.66 9.91 -7.76
N LEU A 163 -8.06 9.65 -9.00
CA LEU A 163 -9.05 10.43 -9.73
C LEU A 163 -9.72 9.51 -10.73
N GLY A 164 -11.04 9.57 -10.85
CA GLY A 164 -11.65 9.14 -12.09
C GLY A 164 -11.02 9.96 -13.22
N CYS A 165 -10.19 9.30 -14.03
CA CYS A 165 -9.54 9.78 -15.26
C CYS A 165 -8.64 11.02 -15.19
N GLY A 166 -7.32 10.79 -15.13
CA GLY A 166 -6.32 11.84 -15.38
C GLY A 166 -4.87 11.35 -15.35
N HIS A 167 -4.55 10.29 -16.08
CA HIS A 167 -3.16 9.80 -16.12
C HIS A 167 -2.29 10.72 -16.95
N ASN A 168 -1.32 11.31 -16.26
CA ASN A 168 0.10 11.47 -16.59
C ASN A 168 0.57 12.73 -15.85
N GLU A 169 1.61 12.60 -15.03
CA GLU A 169 2.42 13.70 -14.47
C GLU A 169 2.00 14.37 -13.14
N PHE A 170 1.17 13.77 -12.28
CA PHE A 170 0.95 14.32 -10.94
C PHE A 170 1.41 13.37 -9.83
N ILE A 171 2.70 13.45 -9.48
CA ILE A 171 3.11 13.23 -8.09
C ILE A 171 2.43 14.34 -7.28
N PRO A 172 1.53 14.05 -6.32
CA PRO A 172 0.94 15.08 -5.50
C PRO A 172 2.05 15.71 -4.66
N LYS A 173 2.54 16.88 -5.07
CA LYS A 173 3.32 17.75 -4.18
C LYS A 173 2.38 18.19 -3.06
N LYS A 174 2.55 17.60 -1.87
CA LYS A 174 1.90 18.08 -0.64
C LYS A 174 2.44 19.51 -0.40
N TYR A 175 1.56 20.42 0.01
CA TYR A 175 1.81 21.86 0.26
C TYR A 175 1.68 22.81 -0.93
N GLU A 176 0.47 22.98 -1.45
CA GLU A 176 0.03 24.28 -1.97
C GLU A 176 -1.32 24.61 -1.33
N LYS A 177 -1.28 25.28 -0.16
CA LYS A 177 -2.49 25.73 0.58
C LYS A 177 -3.30 26.80 -0.16
N ASP A 178 -2.81 27.28 -1.30
CA ASP A 178 -3.38 28.40 -2.05
C ASP A 178 -3.79 28.03 -3.49
N LYS A 179 -3.87 26.73 -3.83
CA LYS A 179 -4.32 26.32 -5.17
C LYS A 179 -5.86 26.44 -5.27
N PRO A 180 -6.39 27.01 -6.36
CA PRO A 180 -7.83 27.06 -6.58
C PRO A 180 -8.40 25.64 -6.58
N ALA A 181 -9.57 25.48 -5.95
CA ALA A 181 -10.35 24.25 -5.96
C ALA A 181 -10.44 23.70 -7.39
N LYS A 182 -9.78 22.57 -7.64
CA LYS A 182 -9.85 21.88 -8.92
C LYS A 182 -11.04 20.93 -8.90
N TYR A 183 -11.82 20.96 -9.98
CA TYR A 183 -12.97 20.09 -10.17
C TYR A 183 -12.77 19.21 -11.39
N GLU A 184 -13.25 17.97 -11.32
CA GLU A 184 -13.35 17.07 -12.46
C GLU A 184 -14.80 16.67 -12.70
N THR A 185 -15.14 16.41 -13.97
CA THR A 185 -16.50 16.03 -14.34
C THR A 185 -16.60 14.51 -14.42
N CYS A 186 -17.52 13.91 -13.67
CA CYS A 186 -17.76 12.47 -13.71
C CYS A 186 -18.25 12.05 -15.11
N ALA A 187 -17.53 11.13 -15.77
CA ALA A 187 -17.92 10.63 -17.08
C ALA A 187 -19.25 9.84 -17.10
N ASN A 188 -19.72 9.34 -15.94
CA ASN A 188 -20.98 8.58 -15.86
C ASN A 188 -22.22 9.45 -15.64
N CYS A 189 -22.15 10.43 -14.73
CA CYS A 189 -23.31 11.24 -14.33
C CYS A 189 -23.16 12.73 -14.63
N GLY A 190 -22.00 13.17 -15.13
CA GLY A 190 -21.73 14.57 -15.46
C GLY A 190 -21.55 15.49 -14.24
N SER A 191 -21.54 14.98 -13.02
CA SER A 191 -21.37 15.83 -11.82
C SER A 191 -19.93 16.35 -11.72
N GLN A 192 -19.79 17.62 -11.28
CA GLN A 192 -18.49 18.18 -10.93
C GLN A 192 -18.10 17.73 -9.52
N VAL A 193 -16.95 17.08 -9.40
CA VAL A 193 -16.41 16.55 -8.15
C VAL A 193 -15.16 17.33 -7.78
N LEU A 194 -15.11 17.83 -6.55
CA LEU A 194 -13.93 18.51 -6.02
C LEU A 194 -12.81 17.49 -5.81
N ILE A 195 -11.63 17.74 -6.40
CA ILE A 195 -10.46 16.84 -6.31
C ILE A 195 -10.05 16.58 -4.85
N GLU A 196 -10.25 17.53 -3.94
CA GLU A 196 -9.92 17.32 -2.52
C GLU A 196 -10.90 16.40 -1.77
N GLN A 197 -12.16 16.32 -2.19
CA GLN A 197 -13.10 15.31 -1.69
C GLN A 197 -12.89 13.93 -2.34
N ALA A 198 -12.26 13.88 -3.51
CA ALA A 198 -11.89 12.63 -4.18
C ALA A 198 -10.71 11.91 -3.48
N LYS A 199 -9.89 12.63 -2.71
CA LYS A 199 -8.78 12.04 -1.91
C LYS A 199 -9.24 10.99 -0.91
N THR A 200 -10.52 10.98 -0.53
CA THR A 200 -11.10 10.04 0.45
C THR A 200 -12.03 9.01 -0.20
N SER A 201 -12.25 9.03 -1.52
CA SER A 201 -13.25 8.15 -2.15
C SER A 201 -12.60 7.06 -3.01
N PRO A 202 -12.95 5.77 -2.83
CA PRO A 202 -12.36 4.65 -3.55
C PRO A 202 -12.95 4.61 -4.96
N ASN A 203 -12.34 5.31 -5.92
CA ASN A 203 -12.61 5.17 -7.36
C ASN A 203 -14.07 5.34 -7.82
N ARG A 204 -14.95 5.82 -6.95
CA ARG A 204 -16.37 6.00 -7.20
C ARG A 204 -16.70 7.48 -7.18
N CYS A 205 -17.58 7.88 -8.09
CA CYS A 205 -18.13 9.23 -8.04
C CYS A 205 -18.92 9.41 -6.73
N PRO A 206 -18.65 10.44 -5.90
CA PRO A 206 -19.38 10.66 -4.66
C PRO A 206 -20.86 11.01 -4.89
N THR A 207 -21.23 11.40 -6.12
CA THR A 207 -22.62 11.70 -6.49
C THR A 207 -23.39 10.46 -6.93
N CYS A 208 -22.79 9.60 -7.76
CA CYS A 208 -23.52 8.48 -8.38
C CYS A 208 -23.06 7.09 -7.92
N GLY A 209 -22.00 6.99 -7.12
CA GLY A 209 -21.45 5.73 -6.61
C GLY A 209 -20.86 4.79 -7.66
N LYS A 210 -20.88 5.18 -8.95
CA LYS A 210 -20.35 4.39 -10.07
C LYS A 210 -18.84 4.59 -10.22
N HIS A 211 -18.17 3.52 -10.61
CA HIS A 211 -16.75 3.50 -10.96
C HIS A 211 -16.43 4.31 -12.21
N CYS A 212 -15.23 4.89 -12.28
CA CYS A 212 -14.79 5.60 -13.47
C CYS A 212 -14.72 4.66 -14.69
N PRO A 213 -15.41 4.96 -15.81
CA PRO A 213 -15.43 4.09 -16.99
C PRO A 213 -14.10 4.08 -17.77
N VAL A 214 -13.21 5.03 -17.51
CA VAL A 214 -11.88 5.13 -18.15
C VAL A 214 -10.83 4.30 -17.41
N CYS A 215 -11.05 4.04 -16.11
CA CYS A 215 -10.17 3.26 -15.27
C CYS A 215 -10.83 1.90 -15.00
N SER A 216 -10.98 1.07 -16.05
CA SER A 216 -11.23 -0.35 -15.79
C SER A 216 -9.95 -0.93 -15.16
N TYR A 217 -10.13 -1.83 -14.17
CA TYR A 217 -9.04 -2.51 -13.47
C TYR A 217 -8.00 -3.13 -14.42
N ASP A 218 -8.42 -3.51 -15.63
CA ASP A 218 -7.62 -4.20 -16.63
C ASP A 218 -6.87 -3.27 -17.59
N VAL A 219 -7.27 -1.99 -17.70
CA VAL A 219 -6.77 -1.06 -18.73
C VAL A 219 -6.23 0.26 -18.18
N CYS A 220 -6.17 0.44 -16.87
CA CYS A 220 -5.66 1.64 -16.22
C CYS A 220 -4.15 1.83 -16.49
N PRO A 221 -3.65 2.79 -17.31
CA PRO A 221 -2.20 2.95 -17.52
C PRO A 221 -1.38 3.32 -16.26
N SER A 222 -2.07 3.56 -15.14
CA SER A 222 -1.55 3.94 -13.84
C SER A 222 -1.44 2.72 -12.92
N THR A 223 -1.99 1.55 -13.29
CA THR A 223 -1.63 0.28 -12.67
C THR A 223 -0.27 -0.12 -13.23
N TYR A 224 0.81 0.39 -12.60
CA TYR A 224 2.12 -0.22 -12.77
C TYR A 224 1.96 -1.70 -12.45
N THR A 225 2.00 -2.54 -13.48
CA THR A 225 1.93 -3.99 -13.29
C THR A 225 3.25 -4.41 -12.67
N ILE A 226 3.15 -5.13 -11.55
CA ILE A 226 4.32 -5.73 -10.93
C ILE A 226 4.95 -6.73 -11.90
N ASP A 227 6.22 -6.53 -12.23
CA ASP A 227 7.00 -7.43 -13.08
C ASP A 227 7.79 -8.39 -12.17
N LEU A 228 7.19 -9.54 -11.92
CA LEU A 228 7.78 -10.59 -11.07
C LEU A 228 8.92 -11.32 -11.79
N GLU A 229 8.97 -11.26 -13.14
CA GLU A 229 10.08 -11.84 -13.93
C GLU A 229 11.39 -11.08 -13.70
N LYS A 230 11.30 -9.79 -13.35
CA LYS A 230 12.46 -9.00 -12.91
C LYS A 230 13.08 -9.54 -11.61
N TRP A 231 12.30 -10.27 -10.80
CA TRP A 231 12.69 -10.71 -9.45
C TRP A 231 12.99 -12.21 -9.33
N SER A 232 12.87 -12.97 -10.43
CA SER A 232 13.06 -14.43 -10.48
C SER A 232 14.36 -14.86 -11.14
#